data_AF-A0A3M8P9X0-F1
#
_entry.id   AF-A0A3M8P9X0-F1
#
_cell.length_a   1.000
_cell.length_b   1.000
_cell.length_c   1.000
_cell.angle_alpha   90.00
_cell.angle_beta   90.00
_cell.angle_gamma   90.00
#
_symmetry.space_group_name_H-M   'P 1'
#
loop_
_entity.id
_entity.type
_entity.pdbx_description
1 polymer ?
#
loop_
_entity_poly.entity_id
_entity_poly.type
_entity_poly.pdbx_seq_one_letter_code
_entity_poly.pdbx_strand_id
1 'polypeptide(L)'
;MEKVWSLRLIRFSAIFGLLGTYLGSHMAGQMDYALRPIHAHILLVGWLSVFAWGIFYHAYTVKYKKLVTLHGILAMVGAVGLTAGMWLYNLNPFNWNETFVLIFFIAGGTILLLAFFLFAVITFLTEKN
;
A
#
# COMPACT_ATOMS: atom_id res chain seq x y z
N MET A 1 -11.34 13.69 11.56
CA MET A 1 -11.25 12.95 10.27
C MET A 1 -10.17 11.87 10.33
N GLU A 2 -9.09 12.15 11.05
CA GLU A 2 -7.88 11.37 11.21
C GLU A 2 -8.13 10.07 11.97
N LYS A 3 -8.89 10.08 13.07
CA LYS A 3 -9.26 8.84 13.77
C LYS A 3 -10.01 7.83 12.89
N VAL A 4 -10.87 8.32 11.98
CA VAL A 4 -11.59 7.46 11.02
C VAL A 4 -10.62 6.86 10.01
N TRP A 5 -9.75 7.69 9.43
CA TRP A 5 -8.74 7.24 8.47
C TRP A 5 -7.68 6.33 9.11
N SER A 6 -7.25 6.63 10.33
CA SER A 6 -6.39 5.80 11.16
C SER A 6 -6.93 4.38 11.26
N LEU A 7 -8.20 4.22 11.68
CA LEU A 7 -8.81 2.90 11.81
C LEU A 7 -8.97 2.19 10.45
N ARG A 8 -9.31 2.92 9.38
CA ARG A 8 -9.41 2.35 8.02
C ARG A 8 -8.07 1.82 7.54
N LEU A 9 -7.00 2.61 7.67
CA LEU A 9 -5.66 2.21 7.27
C LEU A 9 -5.14 1.03 8.10
N ILE A 10 -5.38 1.03 9.43
CA ILE A 10 -5.01 -0.10 10.29
C ILE A 10 -5.75 -1.39 9.86
N ARG A 11 -7.07 -1.33 9.63
CA ARG A 11 -7.85 -2.49 9.16
C ARG A 11 -7.36 -3.00 7.80
N PHE A 12 -7.10 -2.09 6.87
CA PHE A 12 -6.51 -2.42 5.56
C PHE A 12 -5.14 -3.10 5.73
N SER A 13 -4.26 -2.52 6.54
CA SER A 13 -2.92 -3.06 6.79
C SER A 13 -2.96 -4.45 7.44
N ALA A 14 -3.92 -4.72 8.33
CA ALA A 14 -4.07 -6.02 8.96
C ALA A 14 -4.41 -7.12 7.94
N ILE A 15 -5.26 -6.80 6.96
CA ILE A 15 -5.57 -7.70 5.85
C ILE A 15 -4.32 -7.97 5.00
N PHE A 16 -3.57 -6.93 4.64
CA PHE A 16 -2.31 -7.09 3.91
C PHE A 16 -1.25 -7.86 4.71
N GLY A 17 -1.17 -7.67 6.02
CA GLY A 17 -0.28 -8.42 6.90
C GLY A 17 -0.61 -9.91 6.90
N LEU A 18 -1.90 -10.25 6.96
CA LEU A 18 -2.36 -11.63 6.85
C LEU A 18 -2.02 -12.24 5.48
N LEU A 19 -2.32 -11.53 4.38
CA LEU A 19 -2.02 -12.00 3.03
C LEU A 19 -0.50 -12.16 2.79
N GLY A 20 0.29 -11.21 3.27
CA GLY A 20 1.74 -11.22 3.13
C GLY A 20 2.39 -12.38 3.88
N THR A 21 2.00 -12.59 5.14
CA THR A 21 2.50 -13.73 5.94
C THR A 21 2.07 -15.07 5.37
N TYR A 22 0.82 -15.19 4.89
CA TYR A 22 0.36 -16.37 4.16
C TYR A 22 1.22 -16.66 2.92
N LEU A 23 1.47 -15.67 2.07
CA LEU A 23 2.33 -15.82 0.89
C LEU A 23 3.76 -16.25 1.26
N GLY A 24 4.29 -15.73 2.36
CA GLY A 24 5.60 -16.13 2.89
C GLY A 24 5.64 -17.61 3.24
N SER A 25 4.64 -18.08 4.00
CA SER A 25 4.49 -19.49 4.36
C SER A 25 4.30 -20.39 3.13
N HIS A 26 3.53 -19.94 2.14
CA HIS A 26 3.30 -20.67 0.89
C HIS A 26 4.60 -20.88 0.10
N MET A 27 5.39 -19.81 -0.09
CA MET A 27 6.69 -19.89 -0.76
C MET A 27 7.66 -20.82 -0.01
N ALA A 28 7.71 -20.72 1.32
CA ALA A 28 8.55 -21.58 2.13
C ALA A 28 8.14 -23.05 2.03
N GLY A 29 6.83 -23.35 2.01
CA GLY A 29 6.33 -24.72 1.88
C GLY A 29 6.58 -25.34 0.50
N GLN A 30 6.62 -24.54 -0.56
CA GLN A 30 6.89 -25.01 -1.93
C GLN A 30 8.36 -24.97 -2.32
N MET A 31 9.22 -24.30 -1.53
CA MET A 31 10.61 -23.99 -1.89
C MET A 31 10.73 -23.22 -3.21
N ASP A 32 9.68 -22.50 -3.61
CA ASP A 32 9.63 -21.63 -4.78
C ASP A 32 9.46 -20.17 -4.34
N TYR A 33 10.31 -19.29 -4.85
CA TYR A 33 10.38 -17.89 -4.51
C TYR A 33 10.00 -16.96 -5.66
N ALA A 34 9.30 -17.46 -6.69
CA ALA A 34 8.77 -16.65 -7.78
C ALA A 34 7.92 -15.45 -7.28
N LEU A 35 7.20 -15.63 -6.16
CA LEU A 35 6.36 -14.58 -5.56
C LEU A 35 7.10 -13.65 -4.60
N ARG A 36 8.42 -13.79 -4.44
CA ARG A 36 9.22 -13.03 -3.46
C ARG A 36 9.05 -11.51 -3.59
N PRO A 37 9.09 -10.91 -4.81
CA PRO A 37 8.89 -9.46 -4.95
C PRO A 37 7.51 -9.02 -4.47
N ILE A 38 6.48 -9.81 -4.78
CA ILE A 38 5.08 -9.53 -4.44
C ILE A 38 4.89 -9.63 -2.92
N HIS A 39 5.39 -10.70 -2.30
CA HIS A 39 5.38 -10.89 -0.85
C HIS A 39 6.05 -9.72 -0.12
N ALA A 40 7.23 -9.31 -0.55
CA ALA A 40 7.97 -8.22 0.06
C ALA A 40 7.19 -6.91 0.02
N HIS A 41 6.57 -6.57 -1.12
CA HIS A 41 5.83 -5.32 -1.26
C HIS A 41 4.46 -5.36 -0.55
N ILE A 42 3.79 -6.51 -0.49
CA ILE A 42 2.57 -6.67 0.32
C ILE A 42 2.86 -6.36 1.78
N LEU A 43 3.96 -6.88 2.34
CA LEU A 43 4.34 -6.59 3.72
C LEU A 43 4.89 -5.16 3.90
N LEU A 44 5.70 -4.65 2.98
CA LEU A 44 6.33 -3.33 3.13
C LEU A 44 5.33 -2.18 2.92
N VAL A 45 4.67 -2.13 1.77
CA VAL A 45 3.83 -1.00 1.36
C VAL A 45 2.36 -1.22 1.64
N GLY A 46 1.91 -2.46 1.78
CA GLY A 46 0.52 -2.79 2.12
C GLY A 46 0.28 -2.92 3.63
N TRP A 47 1.19 -3.58 4.35
CA TRP A 47 1.12 -3.72 5.81
C TRP A 47 1.88 -2.60 6.53
N LEU A 48 3.21 -2.60 6.51
CA LEU A 48 4.04 -1.77 7.39
C LEU A 48 3.84 -0.27 7.17
N SER A 49 3.94 0.20 5.93
CA SER A 49 3.79 1.63 5.59
C SER A 49 2.39 2.14 5.93
N VAL A 50 1.35 1.42 5.50
CA VAL A 50 -0.05 1.80 5.74
C VAL A 50 -0.40 1.75 7.23
N PHE A 51 0.10 0.75 7.96
CA PHE A 51 -0.03 0.68 9.41
C PHE A 51 0.60 1.91 10.07
N ALA A 52 1.84 2.24 9.71
CA ALA A 52 2.56 3.40 10.25
C ALA A 52 1.81 4.72 9.97
N TRP A 53 1.25 4.89 8.77
CA TRP A 53 0.40 6.05 8.45
C TRP A 53 -0.89 6.08 9.27
N GLY A 54 -1.49 4.91 9.52
CA GLY A 54 -2.64 4.77 10.40
C GLY A 54 -2.34 5.22 11.83
N ILE A 55 -1.18 4.83 12.37
CA ILE A 55 -0.69 5.27 13.69
C ILE A 55 -0.37 6.77 13.68
N PHE A 56 0.25 7.29 12.62
CA PHE A 56 0.52 8.71 12.48
C PHE A 56 -0.77 9.56 12.58
N TYR A 57 -1.83 9.17 11.89
CA TYR A 57 -3.13 9.84 11.98
C TYR A 57 -3.88 9.58 13.30
N HIS A 58 -3.44 8.63 14.11
CA HIS A 58 -3.91 8.51 15.48
C HIS A 58 -3.21 9.52 16.40
N ALA A 59 -1.90 9.70 16.22
CA ALA A 59 -1.04 10.47 17.10
C ALA A 59 -1.05 11.99 16.82
N TYR A 60 -1.24 12.40 15.56
CA TYR A 60 -1.13 13.79 15.14
C TYR A 60 -2.43 14.32 14.52
N THR A 61 -2.71 15.61 14.76
CA THR A 61 -3.77 16.35 14.07
C THR A 61 -3.19 17.11 12.88
N VAL A 62 -3.86 17.02 11.73
CA VAL A 62 -3.39 17.64 10.48
C VAL A 62 -4.19 18.89 10.20
N LYS A 63 -3.53 20.03 9.90
CA LYS A 63 -4.19 21.31 9.64
C LYS A 63 -5.24 21.21 8.52
N TYR A 64 -4.91 20.51 7.44
CA TYR A 64 -5.78 20.35 6.27
C TYR A 64 -6.37 18.94 6.20
N LYS A 65 -7.53 18.74 6.85
CA LYS A 65 -8.20 17.42 6.96
C LYS A 65 -8.45 16.74 5.60
N LYS A 66 -8.75 17.49 4.53
CA LYS A 66 -8.96 16.93 3.18
C LYS A 66 -7.74 16.17 2.65
N LEU A 67 -6.52 16.59 3.00
CA LEU A 67 -5.29 15.91 2.58
C LEU A 67 -5.17 14.51 3.20
N VAL A 68 -5.69 14.32 4.42
CA VAL A 68 -5.73 13.01 5.09
C VAL A 68 -6.60 12.03 4.31
N THR A 69 -7.73 12.50 3.80
CA THR A 69 -8.63 11.69 2.96
C THR A 69 -8.00 11.34 1.63
N LEU A 70 -7.42 12.32 0.95
CA LEU A 70 -6.74 12.10 -0.33
C LEU A 70 -5.56 11.12 -0.16
N HIS A 71 -4.72 11.34 0.84
CA HIS A 71 -3.61 10.44 1.16
C HIS A 71 -4.10 9.03 1.48
N GLY A 72 -5.11 8.89 2.34
CA GLY A 72 -5.63 7.57 2.70
C GLY A 72 -6.16 6.77 1.51
N ILE A 73 -6.81 7.43 0.54
CA ILE A 73 -7.26 6.80 -0.71
C ILE A 73 -6.05 6.41 -1.56
N LEU A 74 -5.12 7.34 -1.81
CA LEU A 74 -3.92 7.08 -2.60
C LEU A 74 -3.07 5.95 -2.00
N ALA A 75 -2.95 5.88 -0.67
CA ALA A 75 -2.24 4.84 0.04
C ALA A 75 -2.85 3.45 -0.22
N MET A 76 -4.17 3.31 -0.04
CA MET A 76 -4.83 2.02 -0.26
C MET A 76 -4.85 1.62 -1.74
N VAL A 77 -5.19 2.55 -2.65
CA VAL A 77 -5.23 2.28 -4.09
C VAL A 77 -3.83 2.00 -4.63
N GLY A 78 -2.81 2.74 -4.19
CA GLY A 78 -1.43 2.53 -4.57
C GLY A 78 -0.86 1.20 -4.06
N ALA A 79 -1.15 0.82 -2.81
CA ALA A 79 -0.73 -0.46 -2.26
C ALA A 79 -1.39 -1.64 -2.99
N VAL A 80 -2.70 -1.61 -3.24
CA VAL A 80 -3.39 -2.63 -4.04
C VAL A 80 -2.87 -2.63 -5.48
N GLY A 81 -2.79 -1.46 -6.11
CA GLY A 81 -2.41 -1.31 -7.51
C GLY A 81 -0.99 -1.80 -7.79
N LEU A 82 -0.02 -1.41 -6.96
CA LEU A 82 1.37 -1.88 -7.11
C LEU A 82 1.47 -3.39 -6.93
N THR A 83 0.87 -3.95 -5.87
CA THR A 83 1.00 -5.37 -5.54
C THR A 83 0.25 -6.27 -6.53
N ALA A 84 -0.97 -5.89 -6.91
CA ALA A 84 -1.73 -6.58 -7.95
C ALA A 84 -1.07 -6.42 -9.33
N GLY A 85 -0.55 -5.23 -9.64
CA GLY A 85 0.14 -4.98 -10.90
C GLY A 85 1.45 -5.75 -11.03
N MET A 86 2.21 -5.87 -9.93
CA MET A 86 3.38 -6.72 -9.87
C MET A 86 3.02 -8.20 -10.07
N TRP A 87 1.92 -8.66 -9.48
CA TRP A 87 1.43 -10.02 -9.68
C TRP A 87 1.04 -10.31 -11.14
N LEU A 88 0.26 -9.41 -11.76
CA LEU A 88 -0.10 -9.51 -13.17
C LEU A 88 1.13 -9.43 -14.07
N TYR A 89 2.09 -8.54 -13.79
CA TYR A 89 3.28 -8.37 -14.61
C TYR A 89 4.24 -9.56 -14.55
N ASN A 90 4.45 -10.15 -13.37
CA ASN A 90 5.39 -11.25 -13.23
C ASN A 90 4.81 -12.61 -13.64
N LEU A 91 3.51 -12.84 -13.44
CA LEU A 91 2.90 -14.15 -13.70
C LEU A 91 1.98 -14.16 -14.93
N ASN A 92 1.38 -13.01 -15.27
CA ASN A 92 0.36 -12.83 -16.30
C ASN A 92 -0.59 -14.05 -16.45
N PRO A 93 -1.26 -14.49 -15.36
CA PRO A 93 -1.96 -15.77 -15.32
C PRO A 93 -3.15 -15.85 -16.30
N PHE A 94 -3.60 -14.71 -16.79
CA PHE A 94 -4.71 -14.58 -17.73
C PHE A 94 -4.25 -14.36 -19.18
N ASN A 95 -2.92 -14.37 -19.44
CA ASN A 95 -2.33 -14.07 -20.75
C ASN A 95 -2.87 -12.77 -21.36
N TRP A 96 -2.97 -11.72 -20.55
CA TRP A 96 -3.41 -10.40 -21.00
C TRP A 96 -2.33 -9.72 -21.82
N ASN A 97 -2.73 -8.69 -22.56
CA ASN A 97 -1.82 -7.87 -23.35
C ASN A 97 -0.70 -7.28 -22.48
N GLU A 98 0.56 -7.47 -22.90
CA GLU A 98 1.75 -7.07 -22.13
C GLU A 98 1.79 -5.56 -21.86
N THR A 99 1.41 -4.74 -22.85
CA THR A 99 1.35 -3.28 -22.71
C THR A 99 0.35 -2.87 -21.64
N PHE A 100 -0.82 -3.50 -21.60
CA PHE A 100 -1.82 -3.24 -20.56
C PHE A 100 -1.28 -3.59 -19.18
N VAL A 101 -0.69 -4.78 -19.03
CA VAL A 101 -0.16 -5.26 -17.75
C VAL A 101 0.98 -4.35 -17.25
N LEU A 102 1.87 -3.93 -18.14
CA LEU A 102 2.94 -2.98 -17.83
C LEU A 102 2.38 -1.63 -17.36
N ILE A 103 1.41 -1.06 -18.08
CA ILE A 103 0.78 0.21 -17.72
C ILE A 103 0.09 0.11 -16.37
N PHE A 104 -0.62 -0.99 -16.10
CA PHE A 104 -1.31 -1.21 -14.84
C PHE A 104 -0.32 -1.25 -13.66
N PHE A 105 0.82 -1.95 -13.83
CA PHE A 105 1.88 -1.97 -12.83
C PHE A 105 2.49 -0.58 -12.57
N ILE A 106 2.85 0.15 -13.63
CA ILE A 106 3.41 1.51 -13.52
C ILE A 106 2.42 2.47 -12.88
N ALA A 107 1.14 2.42 -13.26
CA ALA A 107 0.09 3.26 -12.71
C ALA A 107 -0.08 3.01 -11.21
N GLY A 108 -0.12 1.74 -10.78
CA GLY A 108 -0.17 1.36 -9.37
C GLY A 108 1.01 1.91 -8.57
N GLY A 109 2.24 1.76 -9.08
CA GLY A 109 3.44 2.31 -8.45
C GLY A 109 3.46 3.83 -8.40
N THR A 110 2.97 4.50 -9.44
CA THR A 110 2.90 5.97 -9.50
C THR A 110 1.90 6.52 -8.48
N ILE A 111 0.73 5.88 -8.33
CA ILE A 111 -0.25 6.27 -7.31
C ILE A 111 0.35 6.13 -5.90
N LEU A 112 1.11 5.06 -5.65
CA LEU A 112 1.79 4.87 -4.37
C LEU A 112 2.88 5.92 -4.15
N LEU A 113 3.65 6.28 -5.18
CA LEU A 113 4.64 7.35 -5.10
C LEU A 113 3.98 8.68 -4.70
N LEU A 114 2.83 9.01 -5.30
CA LEU A 114 2.05 10.19 -4.92
C LEU A 114 1.55 10.12 -3.48
N ALA A 115 1.19 8.93 -2.98
CA ALA A 115 0.85 8.73 -1.56
C ALA A 115 2.04 9.08 -0.65
N PHE A 116 3.23 8.54 -0.93
CA PHE A 116 4.45 8.86 -0.16
C PHE A 116 4.80 10.35 -0.22
N PHE A 117 4.73 10.96 -1.40
CA PHE A 117 4.97 12.39 -1.56
C PHE A 117 3.98 13.22 -0.73
N LEU A 118 2.69 12.91 -0.82
CA LEU A 118 1.66 13.61 -0.06
C LEU A 118 1.82 13.39 1.45
N PHE A 119 2.20 12.18 1.89
CA PHE A 119 2.50 11.91 3.29
C PHE A 119 3.66 12.77 3.79
N ALA A 120 4.76 12.84 3.03
CA ALA A 120 5.91 13.67 3.36
C ALA A 120 5.53 15.15 3.49
N VAL A 121 4.63 15.67 2.66
CA VAL A 121 4.09 17.02 2.82
C VAL A 121 3.24 17.13 4.09
N ILE A 122 2.36 16.16 4.34
CA ILE A 122 1.46 16.14 5.51
C ILE A 122 2.24 16.15 6.83
N THR A 123 3.41 15.51 6.91
CA THR A 123 4.22 15.52 8.15
C THR A 123 4.67 16.92 8.58
N PHE A 124 4.75 17.88 7.64
CA PHE A 124 5.06 19.28 7.95
C PHE A 124 3.81 20.16 8.19
N LEU A 125 2.61 19.60 7.99
CA LEU A 125 1.33 20.30 8.10
C LEU A 125 0.53 19.85 9.34
N THR A 126 1.21 19.30 10.34
CA THR A 126 0.60 18.99 11.63
C THR A 126 0.42 20.24 12.48
N GLU A 127 -0.63 20.27 13.29
CA GLU A 127 -0.79 21.33 14.28
C GLU A 127 0.29 21.17 15.37
N LYS A 128 0.89 22.28 15.81
CA LYS A 128 1.73 22.24 17.02
C LYS A 128 0.79 22.06 18.20
N ASN A 129 0.97 20.96 18.93
CA ASN A 129 0.38 20.77 20.25
C ASN A 129 0.90 21.82 21.22
#